data_AF-A0A7X2SZ30-F1
#
_entry.id   AF-A0A7X2SZ30-F1
#
_cell.length_a   1.000
_cell.length_b   1.000
_cell.length_c   1.000
_cell.angle_alpha   90.00
_cell.angle_beta   90.00
_cell.angle_gamma   90.00
#
_symmetry.space_group_name_H-M   'P 1'
#
loop_
_entity.id
_entity.type
_entity.pdbx_description
1 polymer ?
#
loop_
_entity_poly.entity_id
_entity_poly.type
_entity_poly.pdbx_seq_one_letter_code
_entity_poly.pdbx_strand_id
1 'polypeptide(L)'
;VTTGIDWVVNHFRPLFQGIRVPVDYILSAFQQLLLGMPAPVAILVFALIAWQIATPAMGIATLVSLILIGAIGAWSQAMVTLALVLTALMFCILMGMPLGIWLARSE
;
A
#
# COMPACT_ATOMS: atom_id res chain seq x y z
N VAL A 1 7.55 36.18 14.70
CA VAL A 1 6.72 35.19 13.96
C VAL A 1 7.53 33.96 13.54
N THR A 2 8.78 34.13 13.07
CA THR A 2 9.71 33.04 12.75
C THR A 2 10.06 32.15 13.96
N THR A 3 10.39 32.75 15.12
CA THR A 3 10.73 32.00 16.35
C THR A 3 9.58 31.12 16.90
N GLY A 4 8.32 31.52 16.68
CA GLY A 4 7.16 30.74 17.11
C GLY A 4 6.87 29.55 16.20
N ILE A 5 7.09 29.70 14.89
CA ILE A 5 7.02 28.60 13.92
C ILE A 5 8.17 27.61 14.18
N ASP A 6 9.38 28.09 14.46
CA ASP A 6 10.53 27.22 14.73
C ASP A 6 10.36 26.39 16.03
N TRP A 7 9.69 26.92 17.06
CA TRP A 7 9.38 26.18 18.29
C TRP A 7 8.32 25.09 18.06
N VAL A 8 7.24 25.41 17.34
CA VAL A 8 6.21 24.42 16.96
C VAL A 8 6.78 23.36 16.02
N VAL A 9 7.60 23.76 15.04
CA VAL A 9 8.25 22.84 14.11
C VAL A 9 9.24 21.94 14.83
N ASN A 10 10.06 22.44 15.76
CA ASN A 10 11.01 21.59 16.49
C ASN A 10 10.35 20.70 17.55
N HIS A 11 9.23 21.11 18.16
CA HIS A 11 8.52 20.31 19.15
C HIS A 11 7.53 19.30 18.54
N PHE A 12 6.88 19.65 17.41
CA PHE A 12 5.95 18.75 16.72
C PHE A 12 6.60 17.92 15.59
N ARG A 13 7.74 18.32 14.99
CA ARG A 13 8.48 17.44 14.04
C ARG A 13 8.76 16.05 14.61
N PRO A 14 9.30 15.88 15.84
CA PRO A 14 9.58 14.54 16.36
C PRO A 14 8.31 13.72 16.56
N LEU A 15 7.18 14.35 16.92
CA LEU A 15 5.88 13.67 17.01
C LEU A 15 5.37 13.23 15.63
N PHE A 16 5.38 14.11 14.63
CA PHE A 16 4.98 13.77 13.26
C PHE A 16 5.94 12.77 12.60
N GLN A 17 7.23 12.83 12.89
CA GLN A 17 8.22 11.86 12.43
C GLN A 17 8.00 10.51 13.12
N GLY A 18 7.74 10.49 14.43
CA GLY A 18 7.46 9.26 15.18
C GLY A 18 6.25 8.48 14.64
N ILE A 19 5.16 9.17 14.28
CA ILE A 19 3.98 8.54 13.68
C ILE A 19 4.26 8.04 12.26
N ARG A 20 5.14 8.72 11.50
CA ARG A 20 5.49 8.32 10.12
C ARG A 20 6.43 7.12 10.06
N VAL A 21 7.36 6.98 11.00
CA VAL A 21 8.35 5.88 11.02
C VAL A 21 7.74 4.50 10.79
N PRO A 22 6.70 4.04 11.52
CA PRO A 22 6.12 2.73 11.27
C PRO A 22 5.44 2.62 9.90
N VAL A 23 4.78 3.69 9.45
CA VAL A 23 4.10 3.73 8.14
C VAL A 23 5.13 3.63 7.01
N ASP A 24 6.18 4.44 7.06
CA ASP A 24 7.24 4.48 6.07
C ASP A 24 8.04 3.16 6.06
N TYR A 25 8.27 2.56 7.22
CA TYR A 25 8.95 1.26 7.33
C TYR A 25 8.17 0.15 6.61
N ILE A 26 6.86 0.05 6.89
CA ILE A 26 5.99 -0.97 6.29
C ILE A 26 5.84 -0.71 4.78
N LEU A 27 5.61 0.54 4.40
CA LEU A 27 5.51 0.94 3.00
C LEU A 27 6.78 0.60 2.23
N SER A 28 7.95 0.90 2.80
CA SER A 28 9.24 0.58 2.18
C SER A 28 9.43 -0.93 2.05
N ALA A 29 9.02 -1.71 3.05
CA ALA A 29 9.08 -3.17 3.00
C ALA A 29 8.21 -3.73 1.85
N PHE A 30 6.97 -3.27 1.72
CA PHE A 30 6.10 -3.66 0.61
C PHE A 30 6.65 -3.19 -0.74
N GLN A 31 7.13 -1.96 -0.84
CA GLN A 31 7.73 -1.45 -2.07
C GLN A 31 8.95 -2.28 -2.49
N GLN A 32 9.85 -2.61 -1.56
CA GLN A 32 11.02 -3.44 -1.86
C GLN A 32 10.61 -4.86 -2.29
N LEU A 33 9.59 -5.43 -1.66
CA LEU A 33 9.07 -6.76 -2.02
C LEU A 33 8.45 -6.76 -3.42
N LEU A 34 7.59 -5.77 -3.73
CA LEU A 34 6.87 -5.69 -5.00
C LEU A 34 7.76 -5.21 -6.17
N LEU A 35 8.61 -4.20 -5.94
CA LEU A 35 9.51 -3.64 -6.96
C LEU A 35 10.77 -4.48 -7.15
N GLY A 36 11.20 -5.22 -6.12
CA GLY A 36 12.32 -6.14 -6.21
C GLY A 36 12.02 -7.37 -7.09
N MET A 37 10.73 -7.63 -7.36
CA MET A 37 10.33 -8.73 -8.24
C MET A 37 10.31 -8.27 -9.71
N PRO A 38 10.95 -9.01 -10.63
CA PRO A 38 10.97 -8.64 -12.04
C PRO A 38 9.55 -8.61 -12.63
N ALA A 39 9.23 -7.54 -13.37
CA ALA A 39 7.91 -7.28 -13.93
C ALA A 39 7.21 -8.49 -14.59
N PRO A 40 7.85 -9.27 -15.47
CA PRO A 40 7.18 -10.42 -16.09
C PRO A 40 6.76 -11.50 -15.09
N VAL A 41 7.53 -11.72 -14.01
CA VAL A 41 7.19 -12.70 -12.97
C VAL A 41 5.97 -12.22 -12.18
N ALA A 42 5.92 -10.93 -11.85
CA ALA A 42 4.80 -10.36 -11.11
C ALA A 42 3.50 -10.33 -11.93
N ILE A 43 3.57 -10.01 -13.23
CA ILE A 43 2.41 -10.11 -14.13
C ILE A 43 1.82 -11.53 -14.10
N LEU A 44 2.69 -12.54 -14.21
CA LEU A 44 2.27 -13.94 -14.25
C LEU A 44 1.64 -14.37 -12.92
N VAL A 45 2.24 -14.00 -11.79
CA VAL A 45 1.69 -14.28 -10.45
C VAL A 45 0.34 -13.59 -10.23
N PHE A 46 0.22 -12.30 -10.54
CA PHE A 46 -1.04 -11.57 -10.37
C PHE A 46 -2.14 -12.10 -11.28
N ALA A 47 -1.82 -12.45 -12.53
CA ALA A 47 -2.78 -13.06 -13.45
C ALA A 47 -3.25 -14.44 -12.96
N LEU A 48 -2.36 -15.26 -12.40
CA LEU A 48 -2.74 -16.55 -11.81
C LEU A 48 -3.63 -16.38 -10.58
N ILE A 49 -3.30 -15.46 -9.68
CA ILE A 49 -4.13 -15.15 -8.50
C ILE A 49 -5.50 -14.63 -8.93
N ALA A 50 -5.54 -13.72 -9.92
CA ALA A 50 -6.79 -13.19 -10.46
C ALA A 50 -7.66 -14.29 -11.08
N TRP A 51 -7.05 -15.24 -11.81
CA TRP A 51 -7.79 -16.41 -12.29
C TRP A 51 -8.32 -17.25 -11.13
N GLN A 52 -7.52 -17.53 -10.10
CA GLN A 52 -7.97 -18.40 -9.00
C GLN A 52 -9.11 -17.80 -8.18
N ILE A 53 -9.12 -16.48 -7.99
CA ILE A 53 -10.14 -15.80 -7.16
C ILE A 53 -11.38 -15.44 -7.98
N ALA A 54 -11.22 -15.14 -9.28
CA ALA A 54 -12.29 -14.64 -10.12
C ALA A 54 -12.68 -15.63 -11.25
N THR A 55 -13.59 -15.20 -12.12
CA THR A 55 -13.95 -15.98 -13.31
C THR A 55 -12.82 -15.93 -14.35
N PRO A 56 -12.71 -16.94 -15.24
CA PRO A 56 -11.66 -16.98 -16.26
C PRO A 56 -11.65 -15.76 -17.19
N ALA A 57 -12.81 -15.12 -17.41
CA ALA A 57 -12.91 -13.86 -18.15
C ALA A 57 -12.17 -12.70 -17.46
N MET A 58 -12.24 -12.61 -16.13
CA MET A 58 -11.52 -11.61 -15.33
C MET A 58 -10.02 -11.88 -15.32
N GLY A 59 -9.60 -13.16 -15.31
CA GLY A 59 -8.18 -13.55 -15.41
C GLY A 59 -7.53 -13.04 -16.71
N ILE A 60 -8.20 -13.20 -17.85
CA ILE A 60 -7.70 -12.71 -19.14
C ILE A 60 -7.69 -11.17 -19.18
N ALA A 61 -8.76 -10.53 -18.70
CA ALA A 61 -8.84 -9.07 -18.65
C ALA A 61 -7.70 -8.45 -17.83
N THR A 62 -7.44 -9.00 -16.63
CA THR A 62 -6.34 -8.54 -15.76
C THR A 62 -4.96 -8.74 -16.39
N LEU A 63 -4.72 -9.88 -17.06
CA LEU A 63 -3.47 -10.14 -17.78
C LEU A 63 -3.24 -9.12 -18.90
N VAL A 64 -4.27 -8.81 -19.70
CA VAL A 64 -4.18 -7.80 -20.76
C VAL A 64 -3.90 -6.41 -20.17
N SER A 65 -4.61 -6.02 -19.10
CA SER A 65 -4.38 -4.73 -18.43
C SER A 65 -2.96 -4.62 -17.83
N LEU A 66 -2.46 -5.68 -17.19
CA LEU A 66 -1.11 -5.73 -16.62
C LEU A 66 -0.01 -5.62 -17.69
N ILE A 67 -0.18 -6.30 -18.83
CA ILE A 67 0.72 -6.17 -19.98
C ILE A 67 0.70 -4.75 -20.55
N LEU A 68 -0.49 -4.14 -20.65
CA LEU A 68 -0.65 -2.78 -21.16
C LEU A 68 0.04 -1.74 -20.25
N ILE A 69 -0.10 -1.90 -18.93
CA ILE A 69 0.62 -1.08 -17.93
C ILE A 69 2.14 -1.26 -18.06
N GLY A 70 2.60 -2.50 -18.26
CA GLY A 70 4.01 -2.81 -18.51
C GLY A 70 4.55 -2.17 -19.79
N ALA A 71 3.75 -2.17 -20.88
CA ALA A 71 4.13 -1.59 -22.17
C ALA A 71 4.24 -0.06 -22.13
N ILE A 72 3.42 0.61 -21.30
CA ILE A 72 3.49 2.07 -21.07
C ILE A 72 4.67 2.43 -20.14
N GLY A 73 5.30 1.45 -19.49
CA GLY A 73 6.39 1.68 -18.54
C GLY A 73 5.91 2.18 -17.16
N ALA A 74 4.61 2.19 -16.90
CA ALA A 74 4.00 2.62 -15.64
C ALA A 74 4.06 1.55 -14.52
N TRP A 75 4.91 0.54 -14.69
CA TRP A 75 5.03 -0.62 -13.79
C TRP A 75 5.38 -0.20 -12.35
N SER A 76 6.42 0.62 -12.20
CA SER A 76 6.88 1.07 -10.87
C SER A 76 5.79 1.85 -10.14
N GLN A 77 5.07 2.71 -10.85
CA GLN A 77 3.98 3.50 -10.29
C GLN A 77 2.82 2.62 -9.83
N ALA A 78 2.44 1.60 -10.62
CA ALA A 78 1.39 0.65 -10.26
C ALA A 78 1.75 -0.20 -9.03
N MET A 79 3.01 -0.60 -8.89
CA MET A 79 3.46 -1.35 -7.70
C MET A 79 3.50 -0.46 -6.45
N VAL A 80 3.87 0.82 -6.60
CA VAL A 80 3.83 1.79 -5.49
C VAL A 80 2.39 2.02 -5.01
N THR A 81 1.42 2.16 -5.91
CA THR A 81 0.01 2.30 -5.50
C THR A 81 -0.51 1.03 -4.81
N LEU A 82 -0.14 -0.17 -5.29
CA LEU A 82 -0.49 -1.42 -4.61
C LEU A 82 0.13 -1.48 -3.20
N ALA A 83 1.40 -1.13 -3.06
CA ALA A 83 2.10 -1.10 -1.76
C ALA A 83 1.45 -0.10 -0.78
N LEU A 84 1.05 1.08 -1.29
CA LEU A 84 0.33 2.09 -0.51
C LEU A 84 -1.02 1.54 -0.02
N VAL A 85 -1.80 0.90 -0.90
CA VAL A 85 -3.10 0.32 -0.55
C VAL A 85 -2.93 -0.81 0.46
N LEU A 86 -1.98 -1.74 0.26
CA LEU A 86 -1.72 -2.84 1.20
C LEU A 86 -1.29 -2.33 2.58
N THR A 87 -0.42 -1.33 2.61
CA THR A 87 0.01 -0.68 3.86
C THR A 87 -1.19 -0.06 4.57
N ALA A 88 -2.00 0.72 3.85
CA ALA A 88 -3.20 1.35 4.41
C ALA A 88 -4.22 0.31 4.91
N LEU A 89 -4.45 -0.77 4.16
CA LEU A 89 -5.33 -1.87 4.57
C LEU A 89 -4.83 -2.55 5.83
N MET A 90 -3.53 -2.80 5.94
CA MET A 90 -2.94 -3.42 7.12
C MET A 90 -3.15 -2.56 8.37
N PHE A 91 -2.89 -1.25 8.29
CA PHE A 91 -3.17 -0.31 9.38
C PHE A 91 -4.66 -0.19 9.68
N CYS A 92 -5.51 -0.18 8.64
CA CYS A 92 -6.96 -0.14 8.79
C CYS A 92 -7.49 -1.37 9.52
N ILE A 93 -6.98 -2.57 9.20
CA ILE A 93 -7.38 -3.79 9.90
C ILE A 93 -6.85 -3.76 11.34
N LEU A 94 -5.58 -3.36 11.53
CA LEU A 94 -4.93 -3.39 12.84
C LEU A 94 -5.52 -2.39 13.84
N MET A 95 -5.95 -1.20 13.39
CA MET A 95 -6.59 -0.20 14.24
C MET A 95 -8.13 -0.22 14.15
N GLY A 96 -8.66 -0.41 12.95
CA GLY A 96 -10.11 -0.39 12.69
C GLY A 96 -10.84 -1.62 13.20
N MET A 97 -10.26 -2.82 13.15
CA MET A 97 -10.91 -4.01 13.71
C MET A 97 -11.06 -3.91 15.24
N PRO A 98 -10.03 -3.55 16.03
CA PRO A 98 -10.21 -3.35 17.47
C PRO A 98 -11.21 -2.26 17.83
N LEU A 99 -11.14 -1.11 17.14
CA LEU A 99 -12.08 0.00 17.37
C LEU A 99 -13.52 -0.40 17.01
N GLY A 100 -13.71 -1.15 15.92
CA GLY A 100 -15.01 -1.67 15.50
C GLY A 100 -15.62 -2.63 16.51
N ILE A 101 -14.82 -3.54 17.08
CA ILE A 101 -15.27 -4.46 18.13
C ILE A 101 -15.64 -3.70 19.41
N TRP A 102 -14.86 -2.68 19.77
CA TRP A 102 -15.13 -1.88 20.98
C TRP A 102 -16.44 -1.10 20.88
N LEU A 103 -16.75 -0.56 19.71
CA LEU A 103 -18.03 0.11 19.43
C LEU A 103 -19.20 -0.88 19.41
N ALA A 104 -19.02 -2.07 18.84
CA ALA A 104 -20.05 -3.11 18.85
C ALA A 104 -20.34 -3.69 20.24
N ARG A 105 -19.40 -3.54 21.18
CA ARG A 105 -19.53 -3.92 22.59
C ARG A 105 -20.02 -2.76 23.48
N SER A 106 -20.23 -1.56 22.94
CA SER A 106 -20.69 -0.41 23.73
C SER A 106 -22.23 -0.33 23.86
N GLU A 107 -22.90 -1.47 23.66
CA GLU A 107 -24.23 -1.81 24.18
C GLU A 107 -24.05 -2.70 25.43
#